data_AF-A0A8X7PEA4-F1
#
_entry.id   AF-A0A8X7PEA4-F1
#
_cell.length_a   1.000
_cell.length_b   1.000
_cell.length_c   1.000
_cell.angle_alpha   90.00
_cell.angle_beta   90.00
_cell.angle_gamma   90.00
#
_symmetry.space_group_name_H-M   'P 1'
#
loop_
_entity.id
_entity.type
_entity.pdbx_description
1 polymer ?
#
loop_
_entity_poly.entity_id
_entity_poly.type
_entity_poly.pdbx_seq_one_letter_code
_entity_poly.pdbx_strand_id
1 'polypeptide(L)'
;MQVFHMDHHNSLVKLQAFLDGSGKKRKYDDGAQSESSQATSNLGDQPTKRPPGVKAAKGASGKRSIADHQAVAQFQTMCSIKEKDLAVKEKDLVVKERVSKMFLLDSLISKKDSLSEAEEALKQKLLTEMLSN
;
A
#
# COMPACT_ATOMS: atom_id res chain seq x y z
N MET A 1 -26.14 -29.91 8.20
CA MET A 1 -25.34 -28.67 8.31
C MET A 1 -24.84 -28.34 6.91
N GLN A 2 -25.36 -27.28 6.28
CA GLN A 2 -25.01 -26.90 4.92
C GLN A 2 -23.63 -26.23 4.94
N VAL A 3 -22.65 -26.83 4.27
CA VAL A 3 -21.32 -26.22 4.07
C VAL A 3 -21.45 -25.15 2.99
N PHE A 4 -21.43 -23.87 3.40
CA PHE A 4 -21.29 -22.76 2.46
C PHE A 4 -19.87 -22.79 1.89
N HIS A 5 -19.74 -23.23 0.65
CA HIS A 5 -18.55 -22.98 -0.15
C HIS A 5 -18.52 -21.50 -0.49
N MET A 6 -17.52 -20.78 0.01
CA MET A 6 -17.35 -19.35 -0.25
C MET A 6 -16.45 -19.20 -1.48
N ASP A 7 -17.05 -18.87 -2.61
CA ASP A 7 -16.34 -18.70 -3.88
C ASP A 7 -15.33 -17.54 -3.80
N HIS A 8 -14.03 -17.88 -3.78
CA HIS A 8 -12.90 -16.94 -3.80
C HIS A 8 -12.94 -15.97 -5.00
N HIS A 9 -13.68 -16.32 -6.05
CA HIS A 9 -13.85 -15.50 -7.25
C HIS A 9 -14.64 -14.19 -7.01
N ASN A 10 -15.48 -14.13 -5.97
CA ASN A 10 -16.33 -12.96 -5.69
C ASN A 10 -15.58 -11.83 -4.94
N SER A 11 -14.42 -12.13 -4.35
CA SER A 11 -13.61 -11.14 -3.62
C SER A 11 -12.81 -10.24 -4.57
N LEU A 12 -12.25 -10.81 -5.65
CA LEU A 12 -11.46 -10.08 -6.64
C LEU A 12 -12.29 -9.08 -7.46
N VAL A 13 -13.53 -9.47 -7.82
CA VAL A 13 -14.43 -8.59 -8.58
C VAL A 13 -14.89 -7.37 -7.75
N LYS A 14 -15.05 -7.53 -6.44
CA LYS A 14 -15.42 -6.43 -5.52
C LYS A 14 -14.32 -5.37 -5.36
N LEU A 15 -13.05 -5.78 -5.43
CA LEU A 15 -11.91 -4.86 -5.33
C LEU A 15 -11.79 -3.96 -6.58
N GLN A 16 -12.09 -4.50 -7.76
CA GLN A 16 -12.06 -3.74 -9.01
C GLN A 16 -13.11 -2.62 -9.04
N ALA A 17 -14.31 -2.86 -8.51
CA ALA A 17 -15.41 -1.89 -8.52
C ALA A 17 -15.22 -0.70 -7.56
N PHE A 18 -14.39 -0.84 -6.52
CA PHE A 18 -14.12 0.25 -5.57
C PHE A 18 -13.15 1.30 -6.14
N LEU A 19 -12.25 0.89 -7.04
CA LEU A 19 -11.24 1.77 -7.63
C LEU A 19 -11.83 2.70 -8.70
N ASP A 20 -12.91 2.30 -9.37
CA ASP A 20 -13.44 3.00 -10.56
C ASP A 20 -14.67 3.90 -10.31
N GLY A 21 -15.15 4.10 -9.09
CA GLY A 21 -16.24 5.08 -8.91
C GLY A 21 -16.74 5.36 -7.50
N SER A 22 -16.43 6.55 -6.98
CA SER A 22 -17.34 7.24 -6.02
C SER A 22 -17.09 8.76 -5.89
N GLY A 23 -17.19 9.51 -6.98
CA GLY A 23 -17.36 10.97 -6.94
C GLY A 23 -18.78 11.39 -6.56
N LYS A 24 -19.25 11.15 -5.33
CA LYS A 24 -20.62 11.52 -4.91
C LYS A 24 -20.69 12.99 -4.46
N LYS A 25 -20.83 13.93 -5.41
CA LYS A 25 -21.18 15.34 -5.12
C LYS A 25 -22.63 15.43 -4.63
N ARG A 26 -22.86 15.91 -3.40
CA ARG A 26 -24.19 16.28 -2.89
C ARG A 26 -24.68 17.55 -3.60
N LYS A 27 -25.96 17.55 -3.97
CA LYS A 27 -26.72 18.69 -4.50
C LYS A 27 -26.94 19.72 -3.39
N TYR A 28 -26.88 21.01 -3.74
CA TYR A 28 -27.21 22.15 -2.89
C TYR A 28 -28.56 22.71 -3.37
N ASP A 29 -29.49 22.88 -2.44
CA ASP A 29 -30.82 23.50 -2.54
C ASP A 29 -31.23 23.70 -1.06
N ASP A 30 -31.84 24.75 -0.53
CA ASP A 30 -32.61 25.93 -0.95
C ASP A 30 -32.67 26.85 0.29
N GLY A 31 -33.10 28.12 0.13
CA GLY A 31 -33.89 28.77 1.18
C GLY A 31 -33.24 29.95 1.91
N ALA A 32 -33.67 31.14 1.51
CA ALA A 32 -33.44 32.45 2.14
C ALA A 32 -33.88 32.52 3.62
N GLN A 33 -33.39 33.54 4.34
CA GLN A 33 -34.22 34.60 4.96
C GLN A 33 -33.33 35.60 5.75
N SER A 34 -33.78 36.85 5.68
CA SER A 34 -33.24 38.12 6.15
C SER A 34 -33.32 38.30 7.69
N GLU A 35 -32.97 39.51 8.13
CA GLU A 35 -33.21 40.16 9.45
C GLU A 35 -32.01 40.09 10.43
N SER A 36 -31.15 41.10 10.58
CA SER A 36 -31.32 42.49 11.08
C SER A 36 -31.17 42.64 12.61
N SER A 37 -30.15 43.44 12.96
CA SER A 37 -30.07 44.41 14.09
C SER A 37 -29.63 44.00 15.51
N GLN A 38 -28.42 44.50 15.82
CA GLN A 38 -28.07 45.42 16.91
C GLN A 38 -27.69 44.87 18.30
N ALA A 39 -26.45 45.21 18.68
CA ALA A 39 -25.82 44.99 19.97
C ALA A 39 -26.12 46.14 20.95
N THR A 40 -26.29 45.81 22.23
CA THR A 40 -26.05 46.73 23.35
C THR A 40 -25.25 46.01 24.43
N SER A 41 -24.10 46.58 24.76
CA SER A 41 -23.19 46.20 25.84
C SER A 41 -23.69 46.76 27.16
N ASN A 42 -23.69 45.97 28.24
CA ASN A 42 -23.60 46.51 29.60
C ASN A 42 -22.96 45.49 30.56
N LEU A 43 -22.12 46.05 31.43
CA LEU A 43 -21.19 45.44 32.38
C LEU A 43 -21.89 44.91 33.63
N GLY A 44 -21.39 43.82 34.22
CA GLY A 44 -21.83 43.36 35.53
C GLY A 44 -21.31 41.97 35.89
N ASP A 45 -20.34 41.93 36.81
CA ASP A 45 -19.68 40.73 37.33
C ASP A 45 -20.65 39.86 38.14
N GLN A 46 -20.95 38.66 37.64
CA GLN A 46 -21.64 37.55 38.33
C GLN A 46 -21.11 36.26 37.68
N PRO A 47 -20.94 35.15 38.43
CA PRO A 47 -20.52 33.86 37.87
C PRO A 47 -21.52 33.47 36.77
N THR A 48 -21.16 33.75 35.52
CA THR A 48 -22.07 33.59 34.40
C THR A 48 -22.38 32.10 34.26
N LYS A 49 -23.58 31.70 34.71
CA LYS A 49 -24.21 30.49 34.21
C LYS A 49 -24.27 30.66 32.71
N ARG A 50 -23.35 29.96 32.03
CA ARG A 50 -23.14 30.09 30.59
C ARG A 50 -24.50 29.94 29.90
N PRO A 51 -24.91 30.90 29.05
CA PRO A 51 -26.23 30.84 28.45
C PRO A 51 -26.37 29.54 27.64
N PRO A 52 -27.56 28.90 27.65
CA PRO A 52 -27.82 27.73 26.83
C PRO A 52 -27.55 28.11 25.37
N GLY A 53 -26.50 27.53 24.79
CA GLY A 53 -26.07 27.86 23.42
C GLY A 53 -24.57 28.07 23.25
N VAL A 54 -23.82 28.36 24.32
CA VAL A 54 -22.36 28.47 24.19
C VAL A 54 -21.74 27.08 24.37
N LYS A 55 -21.34 26.45 23.26
CA LYS A 55 -20.71 25.12 23.24
C LYS A 55 -19.42 25.11 24.07
N ALA A 56 -19.30 24.15 24.98
CA ALA A 56 -18.00 23.80 25.56
C ALA A 56 -17.15 23.23 24.41
N ALA A 57 -15.98 23.81 24.15
CA ALA A 57 -14.95 23.12 23.39
C ALA A 57 -14.48 21.96 24.28
N LYS A 58 -15.23 20.86 24.26
CA LYS A 58 -14.84 19.62 24.93
C LYS A 58 -13.56 19.15 24.25
N GLY A 59 -12.45 19.20 24.99
CA GLY A 59 -11.16 18.72 24.53
C GLY A 59 -11.29 17.32 23.95
N ALA A 60 -11.11 17.21 22.65
CA ALA A 60 -11.03 15.93 21.93
C ALA A 60 -9.57 15.51 21.73
N SER A 61 -8.65 15.98 22.58
CA SER A 61 -7.29 15.44 22.63
C SER A 61 -7.31 14.24 23.59
N GLY A 62 -7.52 13.03 23.08
CA GLY A 62 -7.35 11.84 23.92
C GLY A 62 -7.90 10.50 23.40
N LYS A 63 -8.73 10.46 22.37
CA LYS A 63 -9.24 9.18 21.84
C LYS A 63 -8.66 8.93 20.46
N ARG A 64 -7.47 8.30 20.39
CA ARG A 64 -7.10 7.55 19.18
C ARG A 64 -8.20 6.52 18.94
N SER A 65 -8.84 6.61 17.79
CA SER A 65 -9.99 5.77 17.50
C SER A 65 -9.54 4.34 17.22
N ILE A 66 -10.41 3.36 17.45
CA ILE A 66 -10.16 1.96 17.08
C ILE A 66 -9.84 1.84 15.56
N ALA A 67 -10.42 2.74 14.75
CA ALA A 67 -10.14 2.84 13.32
C ALA A 67 -8.69 3.23 13.02
N ASP A 68 -8.07 4.11 13.82
CA ASP A 68 -6.66 4.50 13.63
C ASP A 68 -5.71 3.31 13.92
N HIS A 69 -6.01 2.51 14.94
CA HIS A 69 -5.23 1.31 15.24
C HIS A 69 -5.37 0.25 14.13
N GLN A 70 -6.57 0.08 13.58
CA GLN A 70 -6.82 -0.82 12.46
C GLN A 70 -6.07 -0.38 11.20
N ALA A 71 -6.04 0.92 10.90
CA ALA A 71 -5.30 1.47 9.76
C ALA A 71 -3.80 1.24 9.89
N VAL A 72 -3.23 1.42 11.08
CA VAL A 72 -1.81 1.14 11.35
C VAL A 72 -1.48 -0.34 11.17
N ALA A 73 -2.32 -1.24 11.68
CA ALA A 73 -2.13 -2.69 11.52
C ALA A 73 -2.20 -3.12 10.04
N GLN A 74 -3.13 -2.56 9.28
CA GLN A 74 -3.23 -2.79 7.83
C GLN A 74 -1.99 -2.29 7.09
N PHE A 75 -1.51 -1.09 7.42
CA PHE A 75 -0.31 -0.53 6.82
C PHE A 75 0.93 -1.38 7.11
N GLN A 76 1.12 -1.80 8.36
CA GLN A 76 2.22 -2.70 8.74
C GLN A 76 2.15 -4.01 7.95
N THR A 77 0.95 -4.60 7.84
CA THR A 77 0.74 -5.82 7.07
C THR A 77 1.13 -5.63 5.61
N MET A 78 0.73 -4.51 4.98
CA MET A 78 1.11 -4.19 3.60
C MET A 78 2.62 -4.02 3.44
N CYS A 79 3.29 -3.32 4.37
CA CYS A 79 4.74 -3.16 4.35
C CYS A 79 5.44 -4.53 4.45
N SER A 80 5.04 -5.38 5.39
CA SER A 80 5.61 -6.72 5.54
C SER A 80 5.38 -7.61 4.32
N ILE A 81 4.26 -7.46 3.61
CA ILE A 81 4.01 -8.18 2.35
C ILE A 81 4.96 -7.67 1.26
N LYS A 82 5.11 -6.35 1.12
CA LYS A 82 6.03 -5.74 0.13
C LYS A 82 7.48 -6.16 0.37
N GLU A 83 7.92 -6.17 1.63
CA GLU A 83 9.28 -6.61 1.99
C GLU A 83 9.53 -8.06 1.56
N LYS A 84 8.57 -8.96 1.81
CA LYS A 84 8.66 -10.36 1.39
C LYS A 84 8.65 -10.51 -0.13
N ASP A 85 7.81 -9.76 -0.84
CA ASP A 85 7.77 -9.74 -2.31
C ASP A 85 9.11 -9.29 -2.90
N LEU A 86 9.71 -8.23 -2.35
CA LEU A 86 11.04 -7.77 -2.75
C LEU A 86 12.11 -8.83 -2.49
N ALA A 87 12.10 -9.48 -1.32
CA ALA A 87 13.05 -10.54 -1.00
C ALA A 87 12.91 -11.76 -1.92
N VAL A 88 11.68 -12.11 -2.34
CA VAL A 88 11.46 -13.18 -3.32
C VAL A 88 11.98 -12.77 -4.70
N LYS A 89 11.73 -11.53 -5.13
CA LYS A 89 12.23 -10.99 -6.40
C LYS A 89 13.76 -10.96 -6.46
N GLU A 90 14.42 -10.59 -5.36
CA GLU A 90 15.88 -10.61 -5.28
C GLU A 90 16.43 -12.04 -5.48
N LYS A 91 15.83 -13.02 -4.82
CA LYS A 91 16.19 -14.44 -5.01
C LYS A 91 15.94 -14.93 -6.43
N ASP A 92 14.81 -14.55 -7.03
CA ASP A 92 14.50 -14.88 -8.42
C ASP A 92 15.52 -14.30 -9.40
N LEU A 93 15.94 -13.05 -9.20
CA LEU A 93 16.99 -12.42 -10.01
C LEU A 93 18.32 -13.17 -9.90
N VAL A 94 18.72 -13.58 -8.70
CA VAL A 94 19.94 -14.39 -8.49
C VAL A 94 19.84 -15.74 -9.20
N VAL A 95 18.70 -16.42 -9.09
CA VAL A 95 18.47 -17.69 -9.80
C VAL A 95 18.52 -17.48 -11.32
N LYS A 96 17.88 -16.42 -11.82
CA LYS A 96 17.87 -16.08 -13.24
C LYS A 96 19.27 -15.80 -13.76
N GLU A 97 20.09 -15.05 -13.03
CA GLU A 97 21.49 -14.82 -13.38
C GLU A 97 22.28 -16.14 -13.46
N ARG A 98 22.12 -17.03 -12.48
CA ARG A 98 22.75 -18.35 -12.48
C ARG A 98 22.32 -19.19 -13.69
N VAL A 99 21.03 -19.20 -14.02
CA VAL A 99 20.48 -19.91 -15.18
C VAL A 99 21.01 -19.32 -16.48
N SER A 100 21.11 -17.99 -16.60
CA SER A 100 21.68 -17.34 -17.78
C SER A 100 23.15 -17.69 -17.99
N LYS A 101 23.96 -17.72 -16.92
CA LYS A 101 25.37 -18.17 -16.99
C LYS A 101 25.48 -19.63 -17.42
N MET A 102 24.65 -20.51 -16.87
CA MET A 102 24.59 -21.93 -17.25
C MET A 102 24.23 -22.10 -18.73
N PHE A 103 23.20 -21.41 -19.20
CA PHE A 103 22.78 -21.47 -20.60
C PHE A 103 23.88 -20.99 -21.56
N LEU A 104 24.56 -19.90 -21.20
CA LEU A 104 25.70 -19.41 -21.98
C LEU A 104 26.83 -20.44 -22.02
N LEU A 105 27.14 -21.08 -20.90
CA LEU A 105 28.17 -22.12 -20.81
C LEU A 105 27.79 -23.35 -21.64
N ASP A 106 26.54 -23.83 -21.55
CA ASP A 106 26.03 -24.93 -22.35
C ASP A 106 26.14 -24.64 -23.85
N SER A 107 25.83 -23.40 -24.25
CA SER A 107 25.98 -22.94 -25.62
C SER A 107 27.43 -22.98 -26.09
N LEU A 108 28.38 -22.55 -25.26
CA LEU A 108 29.82 -22.62 -25.56
C LEU A 108 30.34 -24.06 -25.65
N ILE A 109 29.87 -24.96 -24.78
CA ILE A 109 30.27 -26.38 -24.79
C ILE A 109 29.69 -27.12 -26.01
N SER A 110 28.50 -26.72 -26.47
CA SER A 110 27.80 -27.36 -27.58
C SER A 110 28.34 -26.98 -28.96
N LYS A 111 29.15 -25.92 -29.06
CA LYS A 111 29.79 -25.51 -30.31
C LYS A 111 30.69 -26.64 -30.81
N LYS A 112 30.47 -27.07 -32.07
CA LYS A 112 31.25 -28.13 -32.72
C LYS A 112 32.57 -27.61 -33.32
N ASP A 113 32.63 -26.32 -33.61
CA ASP A 113 33.81 -25.67 -34.14
C ASP A 113 34.79 -25.30 -33.01
N SER A 114 36.07 -25.16 -33.35
CA SER A 114 37.08 -24.71 -32.39
C SER A 114 36.75 -23.33 -31.84
N LEU A 115 36.73 -23.19 -30.52
CA LEU A 115 36.51 -21.91 -29.85
C LEU A 115 37.73 -20.99 -30.06
N SER A 116 37.46 -19.69 -30.15
CA SER A 116 38.53 -18.70 -30.09
C SER A 116 39.15 -18.63 -28.69
N GLU A 117 40.37 -18.10 -28.58
CA GLU A 117 41.07 -17.94 -27.29
C GLU A 117 40.22 -17.18 -26.26
N ALA A 118 39.52 -16.13 -26.70
CA ALA A 118 38.64 -15.34 -25.83
C ALA A 118 37.44 -16.14 -25.33
N GLU A 119 36.85 -17.00 -26.16
CA GLU A 119 35.72 -17.85 -25.78
C GLU A 119 36.15 -18.98 -24.84
N GLU A 120 37.32 -19.57 -25.05
CA GLU A 120 37.89 -20.53 -24.09
C GLU A 120 38.16 -19.87 -22.74
N ALA A 121 38.78 -18.68 -22.73
CA ALA A 121 39.00 -17.94 -21.50
C ALA A 121 37.68 -17.64 -20.76
N LEU A 122 36.63 -17.24 -21.49
CA LEU A 122 35.31 -17.02 -20.92
C LEU A 122 34.69 -18.31 -20.35
N LYS A 123 34.78 -19.41 -21.09
CA LYS A 123 34.29 -20.73 -20.66
C LYS A 123 34.97 -21.19 -19.36
N GLN A 124 36.29 -21.05 -19.26
CA GLN A 124 37.04 -21.39 -18.05
C GLN A 124 36.66 -20.49 -16.86
N LYS A 125 36.46 -19.20 -17.11
CA LYS A 125 36.00 -18.25 -16.08
C LYS A 125 34.62 -18.63 -15.54
N LEU A 126 33.66 -18.94 -16.42
CA LEU A 126 32.30 -19.36 -16.03
C LEU A 126 32.32 -20.66 -15.22
N LEU A 127 33.10 -21.66 -15.66
CA LEU A 127 33.28 -22.92 -14.90
C LEU A 127 33.82 -22.66 -13.50
N THR A 128 34.86 -21.84 -13.38
CA THR A 128 35.47 -21.50 -12.08
C THR A 128 34.46 -20.82 -11.16
N GLU A 129 33.77 -19.79 -11.65
CA GLU A 129 32.78 -19.03 -10.89
C GLU A 129 31.60 -19.89 -10.42
N MET A 130 31.16 -20.84 -11.26
CA MET A 130 30.04 -21.73 -10.94
C MET A 130 30.42 -22.84 -9.95
N LEU A 131 31.69 -23.25 -9.92
CA LEU A 131 32.19 -24.28 -9.00
C LEU A 131 32.70 -23.71 -7.66
N SER A 132 32.93 -22.39 -7.57
CA SER A 132 33.44 -21.74 -6.36
C SER A 132 32.34 -21.27 -5.38
N ASN A 133 31.06 -21.57 -5.65
CA ASN A 133 29.90 -21.14 -4.86
C ASN A 133 29.21 -22.32 -4.15
#